data_AF-A0A537X5V9-F1
#
_entry.id   AF-A0A537X5V9-F1
#
_cell.length_a   1.000
_cell.length_b   1.000
_cell.length_c   1.000
_cell.angle_alpha   90.00
_cell.angle_beta   90.00
_cell.angle_gamma   90.00
#
_symmetry.space_group_name_H-M   'P 1'
#
loop_
_entity.id
_entity.type
_entity.pdbx_description
1 polymer ?
#
loop_
_entity_poly.entity_id
_entity_poly.type
_entity_poly.pdbx_seq_one_letter_code
_entity_poly.pdbx_strand_id
1 'polypeptide(L)'
;MLPYNRISAANYATTFALSRNPIWPDDSSSGGGGDCTNFISQALYAGGWEMVPGMKSDPTAWYAGRPFDYDRGNRSWTWAGADPFSRFLRMSGRASRCTVDDLAIGDLIQEYRFGQIIHTMLVTKITQKGTRKEVFLT
;
A
#
# COMPACT_ATOMS: atom_id res chain seq x y z
N MET A 1 5.36 18.62 -7.82
CA MET A 1 5.02 17.53 -6.90
C MET A 1 3.89 18.00 -6.01
N LEU A 2 2.72 17.34 -6.09
CA LEU A 2 1.62 17.61 -5.17
C LEU A 2 1.91 16.91 -3.83
N PRO A 3 1.61 17.53 -2.69
CA PRO A 3 1.81 16.89 -1.39
C PRO A 3 0.89 15.67 -1.24
N TYR A 4 1.34 14.64 -0.55
CA TYR A 4 0.55 13.45 -0.27
C TYR A 4 -0.74 13.80 0.50
N ASN A 5 -1.88 13.45 -0.09
CA ASN A 5 -3.20 13.62 0.51
C ASN A 5 -3.63 12.34 1.24
N ARG A 6 -3.39 12.33 2.55
CA ARG A 6 -3.77 11.26 3.48
C ARG A 6 -5.26 10.90 3.41
N ILE A 7 -6.13 11.90 3.31
CA ILE A 7 -7.58 11.71 3.30
C ILE A 7 -8.03 11.05 2.00
N SER A 8 -7.48 11.45 0.85
CA SER A 8 -7.79 10.80 -0.43
C SER A 8 -7.36 9.34 -0.44
N ALA A 9 -6.19 9.01 0.12
CA ALA A 9 -5.75 7.62 0.25
C ALA A 9 -6.66 6.80 1.18
N ALA A 10 -7.06 7.36 2.32
CA ALA A 10 -7.98 6.71 3.25
C ALA A 10 -9.39 6.53 2.66
N ASN A 11 -9.89 7.51 1.91
CA ASN A 11 -11.16 7.43 1.19
C ASN A 11 -11.11 6.33 0.14
N TYR A 12 -10.05 6.28 -0.67
CA TYR A 12 -9.85 5.20 -1.65
C TYR A 12 -9.91 3.83 -0.97
N ALA A 13 -9.13 3.65 0.10
CA ALA A 13 -9.09 2.40 0.84
C ALA A 13 -10.48 2.02 1.37
N THR A 14 -11.21 2.97 1.96
CA THR A 14 -12.55 2.72 2.51
C THR A 14 -13.56 2.37 1.41
N THR A 15 -13.47 3.02 0.24
CA THR A 15 -14.37 2.76 -0.90
C THR A 15 -14.18 1.37 -1.49
N PHE A 16 -12.92 0.92 -1.63
CA PHE A 16 -12.60 -0.30 -2.40
C PHE A 16 -12.21 -1.51 -1.54
N ALA A 17 -12.16 -1.40 -0.21
CA ALA A 17 -11.79 -2.51 0.67
C ALA A 17 -12.62 -3.78 0.44
N LEU A 18 -13.92 -3.66 0.15
CA LEU A 18 -14.82 -4.82 0.00
C LEU A 18 -15.13 -5.16 -1.48
N SER A 19 -15.08 -4.17 -2.37
CA SER A 19 -15.50 -4.33 -3.77
C SER A 19 -14.33 -4.48 -4.75
N ARG A 20 -13.11 -4.09 -4.32
CA ARG A 20 -11.92 -3.92 -5.17
C ARG A 20 -12.13 -2.89 -6.28
N ASN A 21 -11.06 -2.27 -6.74
CA ASN A 21 -11.15 -1.34 -7.85
C ASN A 21 -10.96 -2.09 -9.18
N PRO A 22 -12.00 -2.22 -10.03
CA PRO A 22 -11.93 -3.01 -11.27
C PRO A 22 -10.97 -2.44 -12.32
N ILE A 23 -10.50 -1.21 -12.09
CA ILE A 23 -9.53 -0.52 -12.92
C ILE A 23 -8.12 -1.12 -12.76
N TRP A 24 -7.83 -1.76 -11.62
CA TRP A 24 -6.53 -2.35 -11.33
C TRP A 24 -6.59 -3.88 -11.36
N PRO A 25 -5.46 -4.55 -11.67
CA PRO A 25 -5.36 -6.01 -11.52
C PRO A 25 -5.67 -6.44 -10.09
N ASP A 26 -6.44 -7.52 -9.94
CA ASP A 26 -6.77 -8.14 -8.66
C ASP A 26 -5.91 -9.38 -8.42
N ASP A 27 -5.03 -9.32 -7.42
CA ASP A 27 -4.14 -10.42 -7.06
C ASP A 27 -4.76 -11.40 -6.06
N SER A 28 -6.02 -11.21 -5.65
CA SER A 28 -6.67 -12.03 -4.63
C SER A 28 -7.01 -13.45 -5.10
N SER A 29 -7.10 -13.66 -6.42
CA SER A 29 -7.42 -14.96 -7.04
C SER A 29 -6.30 -15.99 -6.97
N SER A 30 -5.08 -15.62 -6.55
CA SER A 30 -3.91 -16.52 -6.47
C SER A 30 -3.91 -17.44 -5.23
N GLY A 31 -5.05 -17.63 -4.57
CA GLY A 31 -5.25 -18.67 -3.56
C GLY A 31 -4.64 -18.43 -2.17
N GLY A 32 -4.05 -17.26 -1.88
CA GLY A 32 -3.32 -17.06 -0.61
C GLY A 32 -3.27 -15.64 -0.02
N GLY A 33 -4.05 -14.69 -0.52
CA GLY A 33 -3.95 -13.30 -0.07
C GLY A 33 -2.67 -12.63 -0.55
N GLY A 34 -2.71 -12.07 -1.76
CA GLY A 34 -1.56 -11.38 -2.38
C GLY A 34 -1.80 -9.90 -2.68
N ASP A 35 -3.05 -9.43 -2.53
CA ASP A 35 -3.45 -8.11 -3.03
C ASP A 35 -3.13 -6.95 -2.07
N CYS A 36 -2.71 -7.24 -0.83
CA CYS A 36 -2.57 -6.20 0.20
C CYS A 36 -1.74 -5.00 -0.27
N THR A 37 -0.54 -5.24 -0.81
CA THR A 37 0.36 -4.15 -1.21
C THR A 37 -0.05 -3.55 -2.55
N ASN A 38 -0.63 -4.34 -3.46
CA ASN A 38 -1.22 -3.82 -4.68
C ASN A 38 -2.34 -2.82 -4.36
N PHE A 39 -3.27 -3.20 -3.49
CA PHE A 39 -4.35 -2.35 -2.99
C PHE A 39 -3.84 -1.09 -2.28
N ILE A 40 -2.87 -1.23 -1.37
CA ILE A 40 -2.27 -0.07 -0.70
C ILE A 40 -1.55 0.85 -1.69
N SER A 41 -0.86 0.31 -2.69
CA SER A 41 -0.22 1.13 -3.71
C SER A 41 -1.22 1.95 -4.52
N GLN A 42 -2.39 1.38 -4.83
CA GLN A 42 -3.50 2.10 -5.46
C GLN A 42 -4.03 3.24 -4.57
N ALA A 43 -4.17 2.99 -3.27
CA ALA A 43 -4.60 4.01 -2.31
C ALA A 43 -3.61 5.17 -2.21
N LEU A 44 -2.30 4.88 -2.16
CA LEU A 44 -1.25 5.89 -2.13
C LEU A 44 -1.19 6.70 -3.43
N TYR A 45 -1.36 6.03 -4.57
CA TYR A 45 -1.46 6.69 -5.87
C TYR A 45 -2.67 7.62 -5.95
N ALA A 46 -3.84 7.19 -5.45
CA ALA A 46 -5.02 8.06 -5.31
C ALA A 46 -4.81 9.21 -4.31
N GLY A 47 -3.92 9.01 -3.34
CA GLY A 47 -3.41 10.05 -2.44
C GLY A 47 -2.36 10.98 -3.07
N GLY A 48 -2.01 10.81 -4.34
CA GLY A 48 -1.10 11.70 -5.07
C GLY A 48 0.37 11.26 -5.08
N TRP A 49 0.70 10.04 -4.66
CA TRP A 49 2.06 9.52 -4.87
C TRP A 49 2.34 9.35 -6.36
N GLU A 50 3.40 10.00 -6.84
CA GLU A 50 3.87 9.83 -8.21
C GLU A 50 4.59 8.48 -8.37
N MET A 51 4.30 7.76 -9.44
CA MET A 51 5.00 6.52 -9.76
C MET A 51 6.48 6.79 -10.08
N VAL A 52 7.35 5.86 -9.68
CA VAL A 52 8.78 5.90 -9.95
C VAL A 52 9.09 4.77 -10.96
N PRO A 53 9.43 5.10 -12.23
CA PRO A 53 9.77 4.09 -13.23
C PRO A 53 11.13 3.46 -12.90
N GLY A 54 11.37 2.27 -13.44
CA GLY A 54 12.63 1.56 -13.29
C GLY A 54 12.49 0.10 -13.70
N MET A 55 13.50 -0.71 -13.40
CA MET A 55 13.39 -2.16 -13.59
C MET A 55 12.41 -2.76 -12.58
N LYS A 56 11.73 -3.84 -12.98
CA LYS A 56 10.73 -4.50 -12.12
C LYS A 56 11.29 -4.93 -10.75
N SER A 57 12.56 -5.34 -10.69
CA SER A 57 13.25 -5.79 -9.48
C SER A 57 13.97 -4.67 -8.72
N ASP A 58 13.98 -3.45 -9.24
CA ASP A 58 14.66 -2.31 -8.61
C ASP A 58 13.91 -1.90 -7.33
N PRO A 59 14.56 -1.89 -6.15
CA PRO A 59 13.91 -1.53 -4.89
C PRO A 59 13.56 -0.03 -4.80
N THR A 60 14.05 0.81 -5.72
CA THR A 60 13.72 2.25 -5.82
C THR A 60 12.63 2.55 -6.84
N ALA A 61 12.31 1.60 -7.73
CA ALA A 61 11.14 1.70 -8.60
C ALA A 61 9.88 1.49 -7.76
N TRP A 62 8.78 2.12 -8.16
CA TRP A 62 7.43 1.90 -7.63
C TRP A 62 6.41 2.35 -8.67
N TYR A 63 5.92 1.39 -9.45
CA TYR A 63 5.00 1.64 -10.55
C TYR A 63 4.15 0.41 -10.83
N ALA A 64 3.00 0.66 -11.44
CA ALA A 64 2.21 -0.33 -12.15
C ALA A 64 1.83 0.22 -13.52
N GLY A 65 1.74 -0.69 -14.50
CA GLY A 65 1.14 -0.40 -15.80
C GLY A 65 -0.24 0.20 -15.60
N ARG A 66 -0.56 1.22 -16.38
CA ARG A 66 -1.87 1.88 -16.26
C ARG A 66 -2.97 0.88 -16.61
N PRO A 67 -4.22 1.14 -16.18
CA PRO A 67 -5.40 0.34 -16.52
C PRO A 67 -5.62 0.10 -18.03
N PHE A 68 -5.03 0.96 -18.87
CA PHE A 68 -5.10 0.92 -20.33
C PHE A 68 -3.79 0.47 -20.99
N ASP A 69 -2.75 0.13 -20.22
CA ASP A 69 -1.55 -0.49 -20.76
C ASP A 69 -1.86 -1.97 -21.04
N TYR A 70 -1.60 -2.40 -22.27
CA TYR A 70 -1.79 -3.78 -22.72
C TYR A 70 -0.94 -4.79 -21.93
N ASP A 71 0.08 -4.33 -21.21
CA ASP A 71 0.94 -5.16 -20.37
C ASP A 71 0.53 -5.07 -18.89
N ARG A 72 -0.57 -5.77 -18.54
CA ARG A 72 -1.02 -5.94 -17.15
C ARG A 72 0.06 -6.59 -16.25
N GLY A 73 1.14 -7.12 -16.82
CA GLY A 73 2.30 -7.68 -16.12
C GLY A 73 3.40 -6.67 -15.77
N ASN A 74 3.35 -5.45 -16.32
CA ASN A 74 4.37 -4.43 -16.16
C ASN A 74 4.19 -3.62 -14.88
N ARG A 75 4.46 -4.22 -13.73
CA ARG A 75 4.57 -3.51 -12.45
C ARG A 75 5.82 -3.93 -11.70
N SER A 76 6.39 -3.00 -10.97
CA SER A 76 7.49 -3.24 -10.04
C SER A 76 7.10 -4.24 -8.94
N TRP A 77 8.07 -4.98 -8.41
CA TRP A 77 7.88 -5.83 -7.23
C TRP A 77 7.46 -5.02 -5.99
N THR A 78 7.92 -3.78 -5.89
CA THR A 78 7.57 -2.84 -4.81
C THR A 78 6.13 -2.34 -4.90
N TRP A 79 5.44 -2.43 -6.04
CA TRP A 79 4.02 -2.07 -6.14
C TRP A 79 3.10 -3.12 -5.51
N ALA A 80 3.44 -4.41 -5.62
CA ALA A 80 2.54 -5.50 -5.24
C ALA A 80 3.08 -6.42 -4.14
N GLY A 81 4.39 -6.43 -3.87
CA GLY A 81 5.03 -7.27 -2.87
C GLY A 81 5.29 -6.53 -1.56
N ALA A 82 4.87 -7.11 -0.43
CA ALA A 82 4.95 -6.45 0.88
C ALA A 82 6.40 -6.19 1.36
N ASP A 83 7.31 -7.18 1.27
CA ASP A 83 8.73 -6.98 1.60
C ASP A 83 9.44 -6.01 0.64
N PRO A 84 9.34 -6.16 -0.70
CA PRO A 84 9.88 -5.18 -1.63
C PRO A 84 9.37 -3.75 -1.38
N PHE A 85 8.07 -3.59 -1.11
CA PHE A 85 7.50 -2.28 -0.81
C PHE A 85 8.07 -1.67 0.47
N SER A 86 8.30 -2.50 1.50
CA SER A 86 8.97 -2.04 2.72
C SER A 86 10.39 -1.51 2.46
N ARG A 87 11.11 -2.07 1.48
CA ARG A 87 12.42 -1.54 1.04
C ARG A 87 12.26 -0.21 0.32
N PHE A 88 11.30 -0.10 -0.59
CA PHE A 88 10.97 1.16 -1.26
C PHE A 88 10.64 2.29 -0.27
N LEU A 89 9.81 2.02 0.75
CA LEU A 89 9.49 3.01 1.79
C LEU A 89 10.74 3.53 2.52
N ARG A 90 11.70 2.63 2.81
CA ARG A 90 12.98 3.01 3.46
C ARG A 90 13.90 3.82 2.56
N MET A 91 13.82 3.64 1.24
CA MET A 91 14.75 4.25 0.28
C MET A 91 14.20 5.53 -0.36
N SER A 92 12.89 5.65 -0.50
CA SER A 92 12.23 6.72 -1.26
C SER A 92 12.19 8.07 -0.54
N GLY A 93 12.41 8.11 0.78
CA GLY A 93 12.23 9.31 1.60
C GLY A 93 10.78 9.77 1.75
N ARG A 94 9.79 8.98 1.28
CA ARG A 94 8.36 9.32 1.32
C ARG A 94 7.66 8.93 2.63
N ALA A 95 8.32 8.13 3.46
CA ALA A 95 7.79 7.64 4.72
C ALA A 95 8.86 7.72 5.81
N SER A 96 8.42 7.92 7.04
CA SER A 96 9.24 7.79 8.25
C SER A 96 8.58 6.78 9.18
N ARG A 97 9.38 6.11 10.02
CA ARG A 97 8.85 5.21 11.04
C ARG A 97 8.25 6.05 12.17
N CYS A 98 7.09 5.64 12.66
CA CYS A 98 6.42 6.25 13.80
C CYS A 98 6.02 5.19 14.82
N THR A 99 5.68 5.62 16.03
CA THR A 99 5.09 4.73 17.04
C THR A 99 3.57 4.70 16.91
N VAL A 100 2.91 3.77 17.62
CA VAL A 100 1.44 3.70 17.65
C VAL A 100 0.82 5.00 18.17
N ASP A 101 1.51 5.71 19.06
CA ASP A 101 1.00 6.94 19.67
C ASP A 101 1.05 8.13 18.68
N ASP A 102 1.87 8.03 17.63
CA ASP A 102 2.03 9.03 16.56
C ASP A 102 1.22 8.68 15.30
N LEU A 103 0.52 7.55 15.30
CA LEU A 103 -0.20 7.05 14.15
C LEU A 103 -1.33 8.02 13.77
N ALA A 104 -1.46 8.31 12.48
CA ALA A 104 -2.51 9.15 11.94
C ALA A 104 -3.16 8.51 10.71
N ILE A 105 -4.33 9.03 10.33
CA ILE A 105 -5.01 8.59 9.10
C ILE A 105 -4.07 8.76 7.90
N GLY A 106 -4.06 7.76 7.01
CA GLY A 106 -3.16 7.67 5.85
C GLY A 106 -1.79 7.06 6.15
N ASP A 107 -1.44 6.81 7.41
CA ASP A 107 -0.20 6.08 7.72
C ASP A 107 -0.34 4.59 7.38
N LEU A 108 0.82 3.94 7.19
CA LEU A 108 0.91 2.54 6.83
C LEU A 108 1.27 1.71 8.05
N ILE A 109 0.65 0.54 8.16
CA ILE A 109 1.03 -0.49 9.13
C ILE A 109 1.56 -1.68 8.34
N GLN A 110 2.75 -2.15 8.67
CA GLN A 110 3.36 -3.32 8.06
C GLN A 110 3.50 -4.45 9.08
N GLU A 111 3.00 -5.63 8.74
CA GLU A 111 3.13 -6.81 9.57
C GLU A 111 4.41 -7.57 9.23
N TYR A 112 5.22 -7.81 10.26
CA TYR A 112 6.46 -8.57 10.16
C TYR A 112 6.28 -9.97 10.78
N ARG A 113 6.48 -11.01 9.96
CA ARG A 113 6.48 -12.41 10.41
C ARG A 113 7.53 -13.21 9.64
N PHE A 114 8.10 -14.24 10.27
CA PHE A 114 9.04 -15.16 9.64
C PHE A 114 10.23 -14.51 8.90
N GLY A 115 10.73 -13.38 9.41
CA GLY A 115 11.90 -12.71 8.82
C GLY A 115 11.59 -11.70 7.71
N GLN A 116 10.32 -11.47 7.38
CA GLN A 116 9.92 -10.57 6.28
C GLN A 116 8.61 -9.82 6.57
N ILE A 117 8.35 -8.76 5.81
CA ILE A 117 7.02 -8.14 5.80
C ILE A 117 6.09 -8.99 4.96
N ILE A 118 4.98 -9.43 5.56
CA ILE A 118 4.01 -10.30 4.90
C ILE A 118 2.71 -9.57 4.54
N HIS A 119 2.44 -8.41 5.16
CA HIS A 119 1.20 -7.69 4.97
C HIS A 119 1.41 -6.18 5.15
N THR A 120 0.70 -5.38 4.35
CA THR A 120 0.73 -3.91 4.41
C THR A 120 -0.70 -3.40 4.41
N MET A 121 -0.98 -2.44 5.29
CA MET A 121 -2.31 -1.86 5.53
C MET A 121 -2.20 -0.34 5.61
N LEU A 122 -3.32 0.36 5.43
CA LEU A 122 -3.43 1.82 5.56
C LEU A 122 -4.47 2.17 6.62
N VAL A 123 -4.12 3.14 7.46
CA VAL A 123 -4.98 3.62 8.55
C VAL A 123 -6.08 4.52 7.98
N THR A 124 -7.32 4.04 8.01
CA THR A 124 -8.49 4.82 7.54
C THR A 124 -9.22 5.54 8.68
N LYS A 125 -9.08 5.05 9.91
CA LYS A 125 -9.76 5.59 11.09
C LYS A 125 -8.99 5.26 12.36
N ILE A 126 -8.99 6.20 13.31
CA ILE A 126 -8.46 6.01 14.66
C ILE A 126 -9.59 6.26 15.66
N THR A 127 -9.71 5.41 16.68
CA THR A 127 -10.70 5.56 17.73
C THR A 127 -10.05 5.43 19.11
N GLN A 128 -10.54 6.20 20.09
CA GLN A 128 -9.99 6.21 21.45
C GLN A 128 -10.45 5.01 22.32
N LYS A 129 -11.19 4.06 21.74
CA LYS A 129 -11.80 2.92 22.45
C LYS A 129 -11.07 1.59 22.21
N GLY A 130 -10.04 1.58 21.37
CA GLY A 130 -9.26 0.37 21.10
C GLY A 130 -8.20 0.16 22.19
N THR A 131 -8.13 -1.03 22.75
CA THR A 131 -6.93 -1.45 23.48
C THR A 131 -5.86 -1.90 22.47
N ARG A 132 -4.58 -1.94 22.83
CA ARG A 132 -3.50 -2.49 21.96
C ARG A 132 -3.75 -3.96 21.53
N LYS A 133 -4.80 -4.62 22.05
CA LYS A 133 -5.23 -5.98 21.72
C LYS A 133 -6.29 -6.02 20.62
N GLU A 134 -6.94 -4.90 20.29
CA GLU A 134 -8.06 -4.83 19.35
C GLU A 134 -7.68 -3.93 18.17
N VAL A 135 -6.70 -4.40 17.39
CA VAL A 135 -6.39 -3.82 16.09
C VAL A 135 -7.20 -4.62 15.06
N PHE A 136 -8.32 -4.04 14.61
CA PHE A 136 -9.13 -4.62 13.54
C PHE A 136 -8.47 -4.29 12.20
N LEU A 137 -7.83 -5.30 11.62
CA LEU A 137 -7.34 -5.28 10.26
C LEU A 137 -8.46 -5.88 9.41
N THR A 138 -9.10 -5.06 8.59
CA THR A 138 -10.08 -5.54 7.59
C THR A 138 -9.36 -6.01 6.35
#